data_AF-A0A968XJF5-F1
#
_entry.id   AF-A0A968XJF5-F1
#
_cell.length_a   1.000
_cell.length_b   1.000
_cell.length_c   1.000
_cell.angle_alpha   90.00
_cell.angle_beta   90.00
_cell.angle_gamma   90.00
#
_symmetry.space_group_name_H-M   'P 1'
#
loop_
_entity.id
_entity.type
_entity.pdbx_description
1 polymer ?
#
loop_
_entity_poly.entity_id
_entity_poly.type
_entity_poly.pdbx_seq_one_letter_code
_entity_poly.pdbx_strand_id
1 'polypeptide(L)'
;MLKFFIDSNEVKEEFSQLVMFFTDDTFDEIKASSNIKMATNGSQAGKARDEYRSKESLLKNNFRYNMTSRILMDIYTSPRPGFFTSFIEGKKHSKLLFQIDPLGIPSTSPNQPALAPEQVALRNYDSNDGGIWLSFHLATEYEKGTANSSTDRRVLDLLKHEIDITIKGTRIFASDKVTMAIRVPGQGCFLLNYIRHFKLNGFQQKTEKK
;
A
#
# COMPACT_ATOMS: atom_id res chain seq x y z
N MET A 1 -16.24 10.81 -13.26
CA MET A 1 -15.77 11.13 -11.89
C MET A 1 -14.72 12.23 -11.92
N LEU A 2 -13.64 12.13 -12.71
CA LEU A 2 -12.64 13.20 -12.89
C LEU A 2 -13.20 14.58 -13.23
N LYS A 3 -14.25 14.64 -14.06
CA LYS A 3 -14.89 15.90 -14.46
C LYS A 3 -15.36 16.75 -13.27
N PHE A 4 -15.71 16.13 -12.14
CA PHE A 4 -16.09 16.87 -10.93
C PHE A 4 -14.92 17.56 -10.24
N PHE A 5 -13.70 17.03 -10.40
CA PHE A 5 -12.50 17.55 -9.74
C PHE A 5 -11.71 18.50 -10.63
N ILE A 6 -11.63 18.23 -11.94
CA ILE A 6 -10.74 18.96 -12.86
C ILE A 6 -11.38 19.33 -14.20
N ASP A 7 -12.71 19.19 -14.34
CA ASP A 7 -13.48 19.43 -15.58
C ASP A 7 -12.89 18.78 -16.85
N SER A 8 -12.24 17.63 -16.67
CA SER A 8 -11.58 16.87 -17.72
C SER A 8 -11.80 15.36 -17.53
N ASN A 9 -11.67 14.61 -18.62
CA ASN A 9 -11.69 13.14 -18.61
C ASN A 9 -10.28 12.54 -18.48
N GLU A 10 -9.25 13.38 -18.57
CA GLU A 10 -7.84 13.00 -18.45
C GLU A 10 -7.14 13.89 -17.43
N VAL A 11 -6.17 13.32 -16.71
CA VAL A 11 -5.30 14.06 -15.81
C VAL A 11 -3.99 14.34 -16.54
N LYS A 12 -3.77 15.59 -16.90
CA LYS A 12 -2.51 16.08 -17.45
C LYS A 12 -1.85 16.99 -16.42
N GLU A 13 -0.80 16.48 -15.81
CA GLU A 13 -0.06 17.17 -14.76
C GLU A 13 1.42 17.24 -15.12
N GLU A 14 1.95 18.46 -15.16
CA GLU A 14 3.39 18.66 -15.20
C GLU A 14 3.92 18.54 -13.78
N PHE A 15 4.98 17.78 -13.55
CA PHE A 15 5.49 17.56 -12.20
C PHE A 15 6.96 17.96 -12.08
N SER A 16 7.35 18.38 -10.87
CA SER A 16 8.75 18.63 -10.50
C SER A 16 9.40 17.39 -9.89
N GLN A 17 8.61 16.53 -9.24
CA GLN A 17 9.11 15.38 -8.49
C GLN A 17 8.11 14.23 -8.53
N LEU A 18 8.66 13.01 -8.62
CA LEU A 18 7.93 11.75 -8.48
C LEU A 18 8.66 10.90 -7.44
N VAL A 19 7.95 10.43 -6.42
CA VAL A 19 8.50 9.46 -5.44
C VAL A 19 7.71 8.17 -5.55
N MET A 20 8.40 7.08 -5.87
CA MET A 20 7.77 5.81 -6.20
C MET A 20 8.15 4.70 -5.21
N PHE A 21 7.20 3.81 -4.94
CA PHE A 21 7.38 2.54 -4.27
C PHE A 21 6.83 1.47 -5.21
N PHE A 22 7.65 0.48 -5.55
CA PHE A 22 7.23 -0.57 -6.47
C PHE A 22 7.97 -1.87 -6.21
N THR A 23 7.38 -2.96 -6.67
CA THR A 23 7.92 -4.33 -6.67
C THR A 23 7.65 -5.07 -7.98
N ASP A 24 7.10 -4.36 -8.96
CA ASP A 24 6.88 -4.83 -10.33
C ASP A 24 8.08 -4.44 -11.23
N ASP A 25 7.90 -4.58 -12.54
CA ASP A 25 8.94 -4.36 -13.55
C ASP A 25 9.28 -2.86 -13.79
N THR A 26 8.70 -1.94 -13.00
CA THR A 26 8.91 -0.48 -13.12
C THR A 26 10.38 -0.08 -13.19
N PHE A 27 11.25 -0.70 -12.40
CA PHE A 27 12.68 -0.35 -12.41
C PHE A 27 13.34 -0.67 -13.76
N ASP A 28 13.00 -1.81 -14.33
CA ASP A 28 13.56 -2.25 -15.61
C ASP A 28 13.04 -1.37 -16.75
N GLU A 29 11.76 -0.98 -16.72
CA GLU A 29 11.18 -0.02 -17.67
C GLU A 29 11.84 1.36 -17.59
N ILE A 30 12.05 1.87 -16.37
CA ILE A 30 12.78 3.13 -16.15
C ILE A 30 14.19 2.99 -16.72
N LYS A 31 14.93 1.96 -16.33
CA LYS A 31 16.31 1.76 -16.79
C LYS A 31 16.44 1.66 -18.32
N ALA A 32 15.41 1.15 -19.00
CA ALA A 32 15.38 1.03 -20.47
C ALA A 32 15.15 2.37 -21.20
N SER A 33 14.73 3.44 -20.52
CA SER A 33 14.43 4.72 -21.16
C SER A 33 15.68 5.55 -21.48
N SER A 34 15.69 6.15 -22.67
CA SER A 34 16.88 6.73 -23.32
C SER A 34 17.47 7.96 -22.61
N ASN A 35 16.70 8.66 -21.77
CA ASN A 35 17.07 9.94 -21.18
C ASN A 35 17.41 9.85 -19.69
N ILE A 36 17.58 8.65 -19.14
CA ILE A 36 17.77 8.46 -17.71
C ILE A 36 19.22 8.57 -17.28
N LYS A 37 19.40 9.35 -16.20
CA LYS A 37 20.66 9.48 -15.48
C LYS A 37 20.45 8.97 -14.07
N MET A 38 20.91 7.75 -13.81
CA MET A 38 20.87 7.17 -12.47
C MET A 38 22.11 7.61 -11.69
N ALA A 39 21.91 8.05 -10.45
CA ALA A 39 23.00 8.38 -9.53
C ALA A 39 22.69 7.81 -8.15
N THR A 40 23.66 7.14 -7.54
CA THR A 40 23.54 6.57 -6.19
C THR A 40 24.21 7.41 -5.11
N ASN A 41 25.00 8.41 -5.51
CA ASN A 41 25.83 9.24 -4.63
C ASN A 41 25.63 10.74 -4.93
N GLY A 42 26.03 11.60 -3.99
CA GLY A 42 25.98 13.06 -4.14
C GLY A 42 24.70 13.70 -3.57
N SER A 43 24.59 15.03 -3.71
CA SER A 43 23.51 15.81 -3.11
C SER A 43 22.12 15.43 -3.61
N GLN A 44 21.99 15.06 -4.88
CA GLN A 44 20.72 14.61 -5.47
C GLN A 44 20.26 13.26 -4.89
N ALA A 45 21.17 12.31 -4.72
CA ALA A 45 20.85 11.04 -4.07
C ALA A 45 20.44 11.24 -2.59
N GLY A 46 21.09 12.19 -1.90
CA GLY A 46 20.70 12.61 -0.54
C GLY A 46 19.27 13.15 -0.50
N LYS A 47 18.93 14.08 -1.41
CA LYS A 47 17.56 14.61 -1.53
C LYS A 47 16.54 13.51 -1.82
N ALA A 48 16.82 12.64 -2.80
CA ALA A 48 15.93 11.54 -3.15
C ALA A 48 15.66 10.59 -1.95
N ARG A 49 16.69 10.28 -1.16
CA ARG A 49 16.55 9.48 0.07
C ARG A 49 15.66 10.16 1.09
N ASP A 50 15.85 11.46 1.31
CA ASP A 50 15.10 12.21 2.31
C ASP A 50 13.62 12.36 1.89
N GLU A 51 13.36 12.57 0.61
CA GLU A 51 12.02 12.56 0.01
C GLU A 51 11.35 11.19 0.12
N TYR A 52 12.08 10.10 -0.18
CA TYR A 52 11.58 8.73 0.01
C TYR A 52 11.16 8.48 1.47
N ARG A 53 12.02 8.86 2.44
CA ARG A 53 11.72 8.74 3.88
C ARG A 53 10.54 9.60 4.31
N SER A 54 10.41 10.79 3.73
CA SER A 54 9.27 11.68 3.96
C SER A 54 7.96 11.02 3.54
N LYS A 55 7.91 10.43 2.33
CA LYS A 55 6.72 9.72 1.84
C LYS A 55 6.45 8.41 2.59
N GLU A 56 7.49 7.67 2.99
CA GLU A 56 7.34 6.49 3.87
C GLU A 56 6.72 6.88 5.22
N SER A 57 7.21 7.97 5.82
CA SER A 57 6.67 8.52 7.06
C SER A 57 5.21 8.98 6.89
N LEU A 58 4.89 9.63 5.77
CA LEU A 58 3.54 10.04 5.43
C LEU A 58 2.59 8.83 5.32
N LEU A 59 2.99 7.78 4.59
CA LEU A 59 2.23 6.53 4.50
C LEU A 59 1.96 5.94 5.88
N LYS A 60 3.00 5.84 6.71
CA LYS A 60 2.90 5.24 8.05
C LYS A 60 2.05 6.06 9.01
N ASN A 61 2.25 7.38 9.07
CA ASN A 61 1.68 8.23 10.11
C ASN A 61 0.32 8.81 9.73
N ASN A 62 0.15 9.21 8.46
CA ASN A 62 -1.08 9.85 8.00
C ASN A 62 -2.01 8.81 7.39
N PHE A 63 -1.47 7.96 6.52
CA PHE A 63 -2.30 6.97 5.83
C PHE A 63 -2.43 5.63 6.61
N ARG A 64 -1.75 5.49 7.76
CA ARG A 64 -1.71 4.25 8.59
C ARG A 64 -1.33 2.99 7.79
N TYR A 65 -0.52 3.18 6.76
CA TYR A 65 -0.12 2.14 5.83
C TYR A 65 1.37 1.85 5.93
N ASN A 66 1.72 0.60 6.23
CA ASN A 66 3.11 0.18 6.36
C ASN A 66 3.65 -0.31 5.00
N MET A 67 4.24 0.63 4.25
CA MET A 67 4.78 0.35 2.92
C MET A 67 5.96 -0.64 2.95
N THR A 68 6.85 -0.54 3.93
CA THR A 68 7.96 -1.48 4.09
C THR A 68 7.45 -2.92 4.21
N SER A 69 6.40 -3.11 5.00
CA SER A 69 5.74 -4.40 5.16
C SER A 69 5.08 -4.90 3.86
N ARG A 70 4.46 -4.02 3.08
CA ARG A 70 3.91 -4.37 1.76
C ARG A 70 5.00 -4.83 0.79
N ILE A 71 6.16 -4.17 0.78
CA ILE A 71 7.32 -4.54 -0.04
C ILE A 71 7.86 -5.92 0.38
N LEU A 72 8.08 -6.12 1.69
CA LEU A 72 8.55 -7.42 2.20
C LEU A 72 7.61 -8.56 1.82
N MET A 73 6.29 -8.31 1.85
CA MET A 73 5.30 -9.31 1.48
C MET A 73 5.50 -9.84 0.05
N ASP A 74 5.88 -9.01 -0.92
CA ASP A 74 6.16 -9.45 -2.29
C ASP A 74 7.50 -10.18 -2.40
N ILE A 75 8.53 -9.68 -1.71
CA ILE A 75 9.86 -10.32 -1.70
C ILE A 75 9.77 -11.76 -1.16
N TYR A 76 8.96 -11.99 -0.13
CA TYR A 76 8.82 -13.30 0.50
C TYR A 76 7.73 -14.18 -0.11
N THR A 77 6.94 -13.69 -1.07
CA THR A 77 5.82 -14.44 -1.66
C THR A 77 5.97 -14.49 -3.18
N SER A 78 6.64 -15.53 -3.69
CA SER A 78 6.81 -15.74 -5.14
C SER A 78 5.95 -16.90 -5.66
N PRO A 79 5.35 -16.81 -6.87
CA PRO A 79 5.28 -15.63 -7.75
C PRO A 79 4.04 -14.78 -7.45
N ARG A 80 4.23 -13.51 -7.08
CA ARG A 80 3.15 -12.54 -6.89
C ARG A 80 3.34 -11.35 -7.83
N PRO A 81 2.28 -10.86 -8.50
CA PRO A 81 2.33 -9.59 -9.21
C PRO A 81 2.69 -8.45 -8.24
N GLY A 82 3.73 -7.69 -8.57
CA GLY A 82 4.15 -6.54 -7.79
C GLY A 82 3.10 -5.42 -7.76
N PHE A 83 3.38 -4.35 -7.02
CA PHE A 83 2.56 -3.14 -6.99
C PHE A 83 3.35 -1.94 -7.47
N PHE A 84 2.62 -0.86 -7.73
CA PHE A 84 3.14 0.47 -8.01
C PHE A 84 2.42 1.52 -7.17
N THR A 85 3.16 2.43 -6.55
CA THR A 85 2.60 3.59 -5.83
C THR A 85 3.49 4.78 -6.08
N SER A 86 2.92 5.89 -6.53
CA SER A 86 3.66 7.12 -6.82
C SER A 86 3.01 8.35 -6.19
N PHE A 87 3.83 9.14 -5.50
CA PHE A 87 3.51 10.50 -5.10
C PHE A 87 3.97 11.45 -6.20
N ILE A 88 3.03 12.21 -6.76
CA ILE A 88 3.29 13.14 -7.86
C ILE A 88 3.20 14.57 -7.30
N GLU A 89 4.31 15.29 -7.36
CA GLU A 89 4.37 16.72 -7.04
C GLU A 89 4.10 17.53 -8.31
N GLY A 90 2.81 17.66 -8.62
CA GLY A 90 2.32 18.40 -9.77
C GLY A 90 2.41 19.92 -9.58
N LYS A 91 2.50 20.64 -10.71
CA LYS A 91 2.43 22.11 -10.74
C LYS A 91 1.03 22.61 -10.42
N LYS A 92 -0.01 21.90 -10.86
CA LYS A 92 -1.42 22.24 -10.53
C LYS A 92 -1.84 21.57 -9.23
N HIS A 93 -1.55 20.28 -9.07
CA HIS A 93 -1.89 19.52 -7.87
C HIS A 93 -0.64 18.87 -7.27
N SER A 94 -0.16 19.41 -6.15
CA SER A 94 1.12 19.03 -5.54
C SER A 94 1.05 17.79 -4.63
N LYS A 95 -0.16 17.26 -4.39
CA LYS A 95 -0.41 16.15 -3.46
C LYS A 95 -1.21 15.02 -4.10
N LEU A 96 -0.81 14.64 -5.31
CA LEU A 96 -1.40 13.48 -5.97
C LEU A 96 -0.73 12.19 -5.51
N LEU A 97 -1.56 11.16 -5.31
CA LEU A 97 -1.17 9.80 -5.00
C LEU A 97 -1.84 8.88 -6.01
N PHE A 98 -1.03 8.24 -6.86
CA PHE A 98 -1.47 7.25 -7.83
C PHE A 98 -0.99 5.88 -7.41
N GLN A 99 -1.87 4.88 -7.49
CA GLN A 99 -1.60 3.54 -7.00
C GLN A 99 -2.18 2.48 -7.91
N ILE A 100 -1.41 1.39 -8.04
CA ILE A 100 -1.80 0.13 -8.66
C ILE A 100 -1.38 -0.97 -7.67
N ASP A 101 -2.33 -1.68 -7.06
CA ASP A 101 -2.05 -2.83 -6.19
C ASP A 101 -2.98 -3.99 -6.55
N PRO A 102 -2.44 -5.11 -7.08
CA PRO A 102 -3.23 -6.30 -7.41
C PRO A 102 -4.00 -6.89 -6.22
N LEU A 103 -3.54 -6.65 -4.98
CA LEU A 103 -4.21 -7.08 -3.75
C LEU A 103 -5.38 -6.15 -3.34
N GLY A 104 -5.64 -5.12 -4.12
CA GLY A 104 -6.62 -4.09 -3.84
C GLY A 104 -6.00 -2.90 -3.11
N ILE A 105 -6.57 -1.73 -3.36
CA ILE A 105 -6.06 -0.47 -2.84
C ILE A 105 -6.42 -0.36 -1.34
N PRO A 106 -5.42 -0.29 -0.44
CA PRO A 106 -5.65 -0.29 0.99
C PRO A 106 -6.38 0.97 1.45
N SER A 107 -6.93 0.92 2.68
CA SER A 107 -7.30 2.15 3.37
C SER A 107 -6.04 2.97 3.58
N THR A 108 -6.13 4.24 3.19
CA THR A 108 -5.05 5.18 3.35
C THR A 108 -5.50 6.34 4.23
N SER A 109 -6.61 6.28 4.96
CA SER A 109 -6.88 7.33 5.95
C SER A 109 -7.71 6.77 7.08
N PRO A 110 -7.49 7.21 8.34
CA PRO A 110 -8.29 6.77 9.48
C PRO A 110 -9.80 6.89 9.24
N ASN A 111 -10.21 7.86 8.42
CA ASN A 111 -11.60 8.21 8.16
C ASN A 111 -12.04 7.84 6.74
N GLN A 112 -11.24 7.09 5.98
CA GLN A 112 -11.61 6.62 4.64
C GLN A 112 -11.60 5.09 4.62
N PRO A 113 -12.66 4.46 4.08
CA PRO A 113 -12.65 3.01 3.89
C PRO A 113 -11.52 2.62 2.92
N ALA A 114 -11.12 1.35 2.98
CA ALA A 114 -10.31 0.80 1.90
C ALA A 114 -11.06 0.93 0.58
N LEU A 115 -10.30 1.12 -0.51
CA LEU A 115 -10.87 1.07 -1.86
C LEU A 115 -10.75 -0.33 -2.45
N ALA A 116 -10.50 -1.35 -1.63
CA ALA A 116 -10.58 -2.72 -2.10
C ALA A 116 -12.06 -3.06 -2.35
N PRO A 117 -12.38 -3.76 -3.47
CA PRO A 117 -11.45 -4.55 -4.28
C PRO A 117 -10.88 -3.85 -5.52
N GLU A 118 -11.12 -2.55 -5.71
CA GLU A 118 -10.48 -1.79 -6.77
C GLU A 118 -8.96 -1.82 -6.60
N GLN A 119 -8.25 -1.85 -7.72
CA GLN A 119 -6.81 -2.10 -7.78
C GLN A 119 -6.05 -0.90 -8.32
N VAL A 120 -6.75 0.09 -8.88
CA VAL A 120 -6.18 1.32 -9.39
C VAL A 120 -6.86 2.48 -8.71
N ALA A 121 -6.09 3.45 -8.21
CA ALA A 121 -6.63 4.67 -7.62
C ALA A 121 -5.79 5.89 -7.95
N LEU A 122 -6.47 7.02 -8.16
CA LEU A 122 -5.88 8.35 -8.13
C LEU A 122 -6.60 9.16 -7.07
N ARG A 123 -5.82 9.83 -6.23
CA ARG A 123 -6.35 10.65 -5.13
C ARG A 123 -5.50 11.89 -4.94
N ASN A 124 -6.14 12.96 -4.49
CA ASN A 124 -5.46 14.11 -3.93
C ASN A 124 -5.55 14.01 -2.39
N TYR A 125 -4.43 14.14 -1.69
CA TYR A 125 -4.37 14.09 -0.23
C TYR A 125 -4.14 15.46 0.42
N ASP A 126 -4.30 16.54 -0.33
CA ASP A 126 -4.43 17.88 0.24
C ASP A 126 -5.69 18.00 1.13
N SER A 127 -5.67 18.94 2.08
CA SER A 127 -6.81 19.19 2.95
C SER A 127 -7.94 19.97 2.28
N ASN A 128 -7.64 20.73 1.22
CA ASN A 128 -8.56 21.67 0.59
C ASN A 128 -9.22 21.09 -0.67
N ASP A 129 -8.45 20.40 -1.52
CA ASP A 129 -8.92 19.75 -2.76
C ASP A 129 -8.76 18.23 -2.73
N GLY A 130 -8.71 17.67 -1.52
CA GLY A 130 -8.55 16.25 -1.28
C GLY A 130 -9.73 15.39 -1.71
N GLY A 131 -9.46 14.12 -2.00
CA GLY A 131 -10.47 13.14 -2.32
C GLY A 131 -9.98 12.02 -3.21
N ILE A 132 -10.84 11.04 -3.42
CA ILE A 132 -10.65 9.95 -4.37
C ILE A 132 -11.18 10.44 -5.71
N TRP A 133 -10.28 10.66 -6.66
CA TRP A 133 -10.63 11.17 -7.98
C TRP A 133 -11.01 10.04 -8.94
N LEU A 134 -10.34 8.91 -8.79
CA LEU A 134 -10.57 7.67 -9.53
C LEU A 134 -10.32 6.46 -8.63
N SER A 135 -11.15 5.42 -8.82
CA SER A 135 -10.96 4.09 -8.26
C SER A 135 -11.60 3.06 -9.18
N PHE A 136 -10.86 2.06 -9.66
CA PHE A 136 -11.37 1.04 -10.57
C PHE A 136 -10.54 -0.26 -10.58
N HIS A 137 -11.05 -1.28 -11.25
CA HIS A 137 -10.38 -2.58 -11.45
C HIS A 137 -9.24 -2.50 -12.47
N LEU A 138 -8.33 -3.47 -12.49
CA LEU A 138 -7.32 -3.54 -13.56
C LEU A 138 -7.99 -3.67 -14.94
N ALA A 139 -7.38 -3.07 -15.97
CA ALA A 139 -7.85 -3.17 -17.35
C ALA A 139 -8.08 -4.62 -17.80
N THR A 140 -7.17 -5.51 -17.41
CA THR A 140 -7.26 -6.96 -17.69
C THR A 140 -8.49 -7.63 -17.08
N GLU A 141 -9.05 -7.12 -15.98
CA GLU A 141 -10.28 -7.65 -15.40
C GLU A 141 -11.51 -7.20 -16.18
N TYR A 142 -11.50 -5.99 -16.75
CA TYR A 142 -12.56 -5.54 -17.65
C TYR A 142 -12.54 -6.32 -18.97
N GLU A 143 -11.36 -6.52 -19.56
CA GLU A 143 -11.19 -7.31 -20.79
C GLU A 143 -11.71 -8.75 -20.62
N LYS A 144 -11.51 -9.34 -19.44
CA LYS A 144 -11.97 -10.70 -19.10
C LYS A 144 -13.41 -10.76 -18.60
N GLY A 145 -14.06 -9.61 -18.38
CA GLY A 145 -15.40 -9.53 -17.77
C GLY A 145 -15.45 -10.01 -16.31
N THR A 146 -14.32 -9.99 -15.59
CA THR A 146 -14.21 -10.43 -14.19
C THR A 146 -14.20 -9.29 -13.18
N ALA A 147 -14.20 -8.04 -13.62
CA ALA A 147 -14.26 -6.87 -12.76
C ALA A 147 -15.55 -6.89 -11.90
N ASN A 148 -15.38 -6.96 -10.58
CA ASN A 148 -16.49 -7.05 -9.64
C ASN A 148 -16.14 -6.41 -8.28
N SER A 149 -16.87 -5.34 -7.92
CA SER A 149 -16.69 -4.61 -6.65
C SER A 149 -17.10 -5.40 -5.39
N SER A 150 -17.63 -6.61 -5.54
CA SER A 150 -17.90 -7.55 -4.44
C SER A 150 -16.83 -8.63 -4.27
N THR A 151 -15.74 -8.57 -5.04
CA THR A 151 -14.65 -9.55 -4.97
C THR A 151 -13.94 -9.48 -3.61
N ASP A 152 -13.78 -10.61 -2.94
CA ASP A 152 -12.96 -10.70 -1.73
C ASP A 152 -11.47 -10.88 -2.10
N ARG A 153 -10.66 -9.85 -1.88
CA ARG A 153 -9.21 -9.86 -2.13
C ARG A 153 -8.36 -10.11 -0.88
N ARG A 154 -8.96 -10.55 0.23
CA ARG A 154 -8.19 -10.84 1.44
C ARG A 154 -7.17 -11.94 1.19
N VAL A 155 -5.91 -11.67 1.55
CA VAL A 155 -4.81 -12.66 1.48
C VAL A 155 -4.90 -13.74 2.57
N LEU A 156 -5.63 -13.44 3.63
CA LEU A 156 -5.83 -14.29 4.79
C LEU A 156 -7.23 -14.10 5.36
N ASP A 157 -7.71 -15.12 6.05
CA ASP A 157 -8.95 -15.06 6.84
C ASP A 157 -8.61 -15.30 8.31
N LEU A 158 -9.08 -14.41 9.19
CA LEU A 158 -8.93 -14.56 10.64
C LEU A 158 -10.10 -15.42 11.13
N LEU A 159 -9.81 -16.65 11.56
CA LEU A 159 -10.83 -17.63 11.93
C LEU A 159 -11.15 -17.61 13.42
N LYS A 160 -10.12 -17.45 14.26
CA LYS A 160 -10.27 -17.53 15.71
C LYS A 160 -9.20 -16.70 16.43
N HIS A 161 -9.62 -16.05 17.52
CA HIS A 161 -8.73 -15.46 18.51
C HIS A 161 -9.00 -16.11 19.87
N GLU A 162 -7.95 -16.39 20.62
CA GLU A 162 -8.00 -16.80 22.02
C GLU A 162 -7.09 -15.84 22.78
N ILE A 163 -7.69 -14.82 23.40
CA ILE A 163 -6.96 -13.72 24.03
C ILE A 163 -7.01 -13.87 25.55
N ASP A 164 -5.85 -14.05 26.16
CA ASP A 164 -5.65 -14.04 27.60
C ASP A 164 -5.04 -12.71 28.03
N ILE A 165 -5.74 -11.94 28.85
CA ILE A 165 -5.31 -10.62 29.32
C ILE A 165 -5.13 -10.61 30.83
N THR A 166 -4.01 -10.07 31.30
CA THR A 166 -3.78 -9.74 32.70
C THR A 166 -3.48 -8.25 32.83
N ILE A 167 -4.24 -7.56 33.69
CA ILE A 167 -4.02 -6.15 34.00
C ILE A 167 -3.27 -6.06 35.34
N LYS A 168 -2.13 -5.36 35.36
CA LYS A 168 -1.35 -5.08 36.58
C LYS A 168 -1.07 -3.59 36.67
N GLY A 169 -1.86 -2.88 37.50
CA GLY A 169 -1.79 -1.43 37.62
C GLY A 169 -2.05 -0.77 36.26
N THR A 170 -1.08 -0.01 35.77
CA THR A 170 -1.15 0.69 34.47
C THR A 170 -0.64 -0.12 33.28
N ARG A 171 -0.30 -1.41 33.48
CA ARG A 171 0.22 -2.30 32.43
C ARG A 171 -0.78 -3.38 32.06
N ILE A 172 -0.92 -3.62 30.77
CA ILE A 172 -1.69 -4.73 30.20
C ILE A 172 -0.70 -5.74 29.64
N PHE A 173 -0.84 -6.99 30.05
CA PHE A 173 -0.14 -8.14 29.49
C PHE A 173 -1.15 -8.97 28.74
N ALA A 174 -0.88 -9.30 27.48
CA ALA A 174 -1.78 -10.11 26.67
C ALA A 174 -1.01 -11.22 25.95
N SER A 175 -1.63 -12.37 25.85
CA SER A 175 -1.28 -13.44 24.91
C SER A 175 -2.47 -13.63 23.99
N ASP A 176 -2.23 -13.70 22.68
CA ASP A 176 -3.28 -13.99 21.69
C ASP A 176 -2.83 -15.16 20.83
N LYS A 177 -3.64 -16.22 20.78
CA LYS A 177 -3.50 -17.31 19.82
C LYS A 177 -4.48 -17.09 18.68
N VAL A 178 -3.92 -16.74 17.52
CA VAL A 178 -4.68 -16.48 16.30
C VAL A 178 -4.65 -17.70 15.38
N THR A 179 -5.83 -18.16 14.96
CA THR A 179 -5.99 -19.17 13.91
C THR A 179 -6.39 -18.49 12.61
N MET A 180 -5.67 -18.77 11.53
CA MET A 180 -5.82 -18.07 10.25
C MET A 180 -5.87 -19.07 9.09
N ALA A 181 -6.68 -18.79 8.07
CA ALA A 181 -6.63 -19.49 6.79
C ALA A 181 -5.92 -18.64 5.76
N ILE A 182 -4.91 -19.21 5.10
CA ILE A 182 -4.26 -18.58 3.96
C ILE A 182 -5.18 -18.70 2.74
N ARG A 183 -5.46 -17.57 2.07
CA ARG A 183 -6.37 -17.50 0.92
C ARG A 183 -5.62 -17.45 -0.41
N VAL A 184 -4.33 -17.10 -0.38
CA VAL A 184 -3.47 -16.98 -1.56
C VAL A 184 -2.30 -17.96 -1.44
N PRO A 185 -2.08 -18.85 -2.43
CA PRO A 185 -0.92 -19.75 -2.45
C PRO A 185 0.40 -18.99 -2.26
N GLY A 186 1.34 -19.60 -1.53
CA GLY A 186 2.67 -19.03 -1.32
C GLY A 186 2.75 -17.88 -0.30
N GLN A 187 1.64 -17.44 0.30
CA GLN A 187 1.66 -16.40 1.34
C GLN A 187 2.49 -16.84 2.55
N GLY A 188 3.70 -16.32 2.69
CA GLY A 188 4.63 -16.64 3.78
C GLY A 188 4.85 -15.49 4.79
N CYS A 189 4.49 -14.25 4.42
CA CYS A 189 4.68 -13.08 5.27
C CYS A 189 3.31 -12.53 5.72
N PHE A 190 3.12 -12.24 7.01
CA PHE A 190 1.87 -11.68 7.51
C PHE A 190 2.12 -10.35 8.20
N LEU A 191 1.22 -9.40 7.96
CA LEU A 191 1.32 -8.07 8.53
C LEU A 191 0.46 -8.00 9.78
N LEU A 192 1.11 -7.82 10.92
CA LEU A 192 0.46 -7.53 12.19
C LEU A 192 0.63 -6.05 12.50
N ASN A 193 -0.47 -5.30 12.45
CA ASN A 193 -0.48 -3.89 12.81
C ASN A 193 -0.57 -3.77 14.33
N TYR A 194 0.59 -3.61 14.98
CA TYR A 194 0.65 -3.31 16.41
C TYR A 194 0.41 -1.82 16.67
N ILE A 195 -0.36 -1.51 17.71
CA ILE A 195 -0.48 -0.14 18.20
C ILE A 195 0.88 0.25 18.79
N ARG A 196 1.28 1.52 18.62
CA ARG A 196 2.61 2.08 18.96
C ARG A 196 3.15 1.73 20.36
N HIS A 197 2.28 1.40 21.32
CA HIS A 197 2.66 1.10 22.71
C HIS A 197 2.73 -0.41 23.04
N PHE A 198 2.51 -1.29 22.06
CA PHE A 198 2.69 -2.73 22.24
C PHE A 198 4.15 -3.11 22.07
N LYS A 199 4.67 -3.91 23.01
CA LYS A 199 5.95 -4.60 22.88
C LYS A 199 5.70 -6.08 22.70
N LEU A 200 6.16 -6.64 21.59
CA LEU A 200 6.11 -8.08 21.32
C LEU A 200 7.25 -8.77 22.07
N ASN A 201 6.92 -9.73 22.94
CA ASN A 201 7.91 -10.48 23.72
C ASN A 201 8.26 -11.84 23.10
N GLY A 202 7.44 -12.35 22.19
CA GLY A 202 7.68 -13.63 21.53
C GLY A 202 6.62 -13.91 20.46
N PHE A 203 6.99 -14.73 19.48
CA PHE A 203 6.11 -15.21 18.43
C PHE A 203 6.43 -16.68 18.17
N GLN A 204 5.40 -17.51 18.04
CA GLN A 204 5.53 -18.91 17.67
C GLN A 204 4.52 -19.22 16.58
N GLN A 205 4.98 -19.86 15.51
CA GLN A 205 4.14 -20.33 14.42
C GLN A 205 4.03 -21.85 14.49
N LYS A 206 2.80 -22.38 14.37
CA LYS A 206 2.54 -23.80 14.17
C LYS A 206 1.68 -23.96 12.94
N THR A 207 2.09 -24.84 12.03
CA THR A 207 1.31 -25.19 10.86
C THR A 207 0.58 -26.50 11.14
N GLU A 208 -0.74 -26.45 11.22
CA GLU A 208 -1.57 -27.65 11.25
C GLU A 208 -1.74 -28.14 9.81
N LYS A 209 -1.19 -29.32 9.51
CA LYS A 209 -1.54 -30.02 8.27
C LYS A 209 -2.96 -30.57 8.46
N LYS A 210 -3.87 -30.21 7.57
CA LYS A 210 -5.14 -30.91 7.41
C LYS A 210 -4.90 -32.30 6.82
#